data_AF-A0A960SUI3-F1
#
_entry.id   AF-A0A960SUI3-F1
#
_cell.length_a   1.000
_cell.length_b   1.000
_cell.length_c   1.000
_cell.angle_alpha   90.00
_cell.angle_beta   90.00
_cell.angle_gamma   90.00
#
_symmetry.space_group_name_H-M   'P 1'
#
loop_
_entity.id
_entity.type
_entity.pdbx_description
1 polymer ?
#
loop_
_entity_poly.entity_id
_entity_poly.type
_entity_poly.pdbx_seq_one_letter_code
_entity_poly.pdbx_strand_id
1 'polypeptide(L)'
;MQASLGTATSDSGGNLAVYIDDLAGITQDKRTWFDGIGYKPVLPLVPGADEDGDGLTNSEEDGAGTNPYLVDTDGDTYSDFEEVNGGSDPLDAASVPPLPGNSLEMTDNGTWTWFNDERAIFHQGSLFIGYVRSNGQYGVTRYDPVTNETFDMVISTGTSQQTDDHNNPSITVLPDGRLMILYAKHRANANFYQRTSLVPLPSSIGDWGPEIVRPLTTAYGNYDNTYNNTYLLSGESNRIYNFHRYINFNPTITVSDDLGATWKPSVPFISVGSGGTRPYPRYCSNGVDRIDLIYTDGHPRDYKNSVYHMYYKDDAFHKTDGSLIDTYANLPLDHEGGQKGSVIYQYSESAWGPGQGPDDWIPEARGWTWDVHYGADGHPVCVFQAQVGDTNNVLSDSQEWPNSRIYYYYARWTGTAWQKRFIAQAGRAIYSGEADYGGGMCIDPEDTNVIYISTNAANPFDLADVNNVPLAANARFEIFKGVTSDGGLTFTWTPVTSNSEQDNLRPIIPENSPFDETLVWFNGTYNSYTSFSTRVLAILRNRLRVKTSSISPAANTATLSWASSPGWRYRVTASADLNGFPHTAASGIDAQGGTTSATFPFPAALENSPKAFFRVETN
;
A
#
# COMPACT_ATOMS: atom_id res chain seq x y z
N MET A 1 -7.16 -27.90 -34.38
CA MET A 1 -7.82 -27.79 -33.07
C MET A 1 -7.66 -29.14 -32.40
N GLN A 2 -6.95 -29.18 -31.28
CA GLN A 2 -6.90 -30.35 -30.40
C GLN A 2 -7.74 -29.97 -29.17
N ALA A 3 -8.60 -30.89 -28.72
CA ALA A 3 -9.38 -30.72 -27.49
C ALA A 3 -8.98 -31.87 -26.56
N SER A 4 -8.63 -31.56 -25.31
CA SER A 4 -8.40 -32.58 -24.30
C SER A 4 -9.74 -33.22 -23.92
N LEU A 5 -9.78 -34.55 -23.85
CA LEU A 5 -10.97 -35.33 -23.50
C LEU A 5 -10.95 -35.83 -22.03
N GLY A 6 -9.96 -35.37 -21.24
CA GLY A 6 -9.78 -35.77 -19.84
C GLY A 6 -8.94 -37.03 -19.65
N THR A 7 -8.83 -37.48 -18.39
CA THR A 7 -8.14 -38.71 -17.97
C THR A 7 -9.13 -39.87 -17.85
N ALA A 8 -8.74 -41.06 -18.31
CA ALA A 8 -9.51 -42.28 -18.13
C ALA A 8 -8.62 -43.42 -17.66
N THR A 9 -9.08 -44.17 -16.65
CA THR A 9 -8.39 -45.34 -16.13
C THR A 9 -8.79 -46.56 -16.95
N SER A 10 -7.81 -47.38 -17.35
CA SER A 10 -8.10 -48.66 -18.00
C SER A 10 -8.85 -49.59 -17.06
N ASP A 11 -9.68 -50.47 -17.62
CA ASP A 11 -10.23 -51.59 -16.85
C ASP A 11 -9.12 -52.55 -16.35
N SER A 12 -9.49 -53.54 -15.54
CA SER A 12 -8.56 -54.56 -15.03
C SER A 12 -7.88 -55.41 -16.11
N GLY A 13 -8.30 -55.28 -17.37
CA GLY A 13 -7.72 -55.91 -18.55
C GLY A 13 -6.84 -54.97 -19.38
N GLY A 14 -6.65 -53.71 -18.98
CA GLY A 14 -5.86 -52.72 -19.70
C GLY A 14 -6.59 -52.03 -20.85
N ASN A 15 -7.92 -52.16 -20.96
CA ASN A 15 -8.71 -51.51 -22.02
C ASN A 15 -9.21 -50.13 -21.56
N LEU A 16 -9.10 -49.13 -22.45
CA LEU A 16 -9.71 -47.81 -22.27
C LEU A 16 -10.93 -47.68 -23.19
N ALA A 17 -12.07 -47.25 -22.65
CA ALA A 17 -13.24 -46.87 -23.43
C ALA A 17 -13.41 -45.35 -23.41
N VAL A 18 -13.27 -44.70 -24.56
CA VAL A 18 -13.46 -43.25 -24.71
C VAL A 18 -14.64 -43.02 -25.67
N TYR A 19 -15.65 -42.29 -25.21
CA TYR A 19 -16.83 -41.94 -26.00
C TYR A 19 -16.77 -40.46 -26.35
N ILE A 20 -16.70 -40.14 -27.64
CA ILE A 20 -16.88 -38.78 -28.16
C ILE A 20 -18.33 -38.73 -28.64
N ASP A 21 -19.15 -37.90 -27.99
CA ASP A 21 -20.61 -37.91 -28.05
C ASP A 21 -21.23 -38.13 -29.44
N ASP A 22 -22.27 -38.98 -29.47
CA ASP A 22 -23.17 -39.23 -30.58
C ASP A 22 -24.50 -38.51 -30.36
N LEU A 23 -24.69 -37.35 -31.00
CA LEU A 23 -26.01 -36.73 -31.01
C LEU A 23 -27.02 -37.68 -31.67
N ALA A 24 -28.00 -38.17 -30.90
CA ALA A 24 -29.05 -39.03 -31.41
C ALA A 24 -29.87 -38.29 -32.49
N GLY A 25 -29.94 -38.85 -33.70
CA GLY A 25 -30.90 -38.43 -34.74
C GLY A 25 -30.36 -37.73 -35.99
N ILE A 26 -29.06 -37.79 -36.30
CA ILE A 26 -28.50 -37.26 -37.56
C ILE A 26 -28.04 -38.36 -38.52
N THR A 27 -28.31 -38.18 -39.82
CA THR A 27 -27.92 -39.11 -40.89
C THR A 27 -26.41 -39.11 -41.10
N GLN A 28 -25.89 -40.26 -41.55
CA GLN A 28 -24.46 -40.63 -41.60
C GLN A 28 -23.58 -39.67 -42.40
N ASP A 29 -24.20 -38.86 -43.26
CA ASP A 29 -23.59 -37.97 -44.25
C ASP A 29 -23.16 -36.61 -43.67
N LYS A 30 -23.49 -36.32 -42.40
CA LYS A 30 -23.07 -35.10 -41.67
C LYS A 30 -21.91 -35.32 -40.68
N ARG A 31 -21.28 -36.50 -40.68
CA ARG A 31 -20.19 -36.80 -39.73
C ARG A 31 -18.87 -36.18 -40.19
N THR A 32 -18.30 -35.31 -39.36
CA THR A 32 -16.90 -34.87 -39.49
C THR A 32 -16.02 -36.02 -39.02
N TRP A 33 -15.17 -36.56 -39.90
CA TRP A 33 -14.21 -37.60 -39.53
C TRP A 33 -13.09 -36.97 -38.70
N PHE A 34 -12.87 -37.49 -37.49
CA PHE A 34 -11.66 -37.18 -36.72
C PHE A 34 -10.56 -38.15 -37.14
N ASP A 35 -9.46 -37.61 -37.66
CA ASP A 35 -8.27 -38.37 -38.02
C ASP A 35 -7.40 -38.56 -36.77
N GLY A 36 -7.81 -39.50 -35.91
CA GLY A 36 -7.02 -40.01 -34.79
C GLY A 36 -7.43 -39.54 -33.38
N ILE A 37 -7.52 -40.51 -32.47
CA ILE A 37 -7.43 -40.30 -31.01
C ILE A 37 -5.99 -40.64 -30.63
N GLY A 38 -5.23 -39.65 -30.14
CA GLY A 38 -3.93 -39.90 -29.51
C GLY A 38 -4.12 -40.11 -28.02
N TYR A 39 -3.61 -41.20 -27.47
CA TYR A 39 -3.46 -41.40 -26.03
C TYR A 39 -1.97 -41.54 -25.72
N LYS A 40 -1.53 -40.97 -24.61
CA LYS A 40 -0.19 -41.18 -24.07
C LYS A 40 -0.36 -41.84 -22.71
N PRO A 41 0.33 -42.95 -22.42
CA PRO A 41 0.39 -43.48 -21.06
C PRO A 41 0.93 -42.37 -20.17
N VAL A 42 0.12 -41.93 -19.22
CA VAL A 42 0.60 -41.13 -18.11
C VAL A 42 1.43 -42.11 -17.27
N LEU A 43 2.72 -41.83 -17.09
CA LEU A 43 3.50 -42.59 -16.12
C LEU A 43 2.75 -42.47 -14.78
N PRO A 44 2.64 -43.53 -13.97
CA PRO A 44 1.99 -43.41 -12.67
C PRO A 44 2.67 -42.27 -11.92
N LEU A 45 1.85 -41.30 -11.47
CA LEU A 45 2.30 -40.16 -10.68
C LEU A 45 3.17 -40.69 -9.53
N VAL A 46 4.36 -40.10 -9.38
CA VAL A 46 5.24 -40.47 -8.27
C VAL A 46 4.68 -39.75 -7.04
N PRO A 47 4.23 -40.43 -5.97
CA PRO A 47 3.47 -39.76 -4.90
C PRO A 47 4.12 -38.52 -4.28
N GLY A 48 5.45 -38.46 -4.23
CA GLY A 48 6.21 -37.30 -3.73
C GLY A 48 6.79 -36.38 -4.81
N ALA A 49 6.36 -36.52 -6.07
CA ALA A 49 6.63 -35.54 -7.12
C ALA A 49 5.50 -34.50 -7.14
N ASP A 50 5.76 -33.39 -7.81
CA ASP A 50 4.92 -32.21 -7.96
C ASP A 50 5.02 -31.86 -9.45
N GLU A 51 3.98 -32.21 -10.21
CA GLU A 51 4.03 -32.31 -11.66
C GLU A 51 3.78 -30.97 -12.36
N ASP A 52 3.05 -30.06 -11.72
CA ASP A 52 2.78 -28.70 -12.19
C ASP A 52 3.58 -27.62 -11.46
N GLY A 53 4.22 -27.97 -10.33
CA GLY A 53 5.15 -27.12 -9.60
C GLY A 53 4.47 -26.11 -8.69
N ASP A 54 3.24 -26.36 -8.25
CA ASP A 54 2.49 -25.45 -7.39
C ASP A 54 2.89 -25.55 -5.90
N GLY A 55 3.57 -26.64 -5.52
CA GLY A 55 4.04 -26.89 -4.16
C GLY A 55 3.30 -28.00 -3.41
N LEU A 56 2.21 -28.55 -3.96
CA LEU A 56 1.61 -29.79 -3.50
C LEU A 56 2.27 -30.99 -4.21
N THR A 57 2.54 -32.04 -3.46
CA THR A 57 2.89 -33.32 -4.06
C THR A 57 1.65 -33.98 -4.65
N ASN A 58 1.82 -34.84 -5.65
CA ASN A 58 0.75 -35.66 -6.21
C ASN A 58 -0.11 -36.40 -5.15
N SER A 59 0.50 -36.77 -4.02
CA SER A 59 -0.21 -37.41 -2.91
C SER A 59 -1.04 -36.44 -2.06
N GLU A 60 -0.61 -35.19 -1.97
CA GLU A 60 -1.38 -34.11 -1.32
C GLU A 60 -2.53 -33.68 -2.23
N GLU A 61 -2.30 -33.58 -3.54
CA GLU A 61 -3.33 -33.30 -4.54
C GLU A 61 -4.40 -34.40 -4.62
N ASP A 62 -4.01 -35.69 -4.63
CA ASP A 62 -4.96 -36.81 -4.53
C ASP A 62 -5.77 -36.74 -3.22
N GLY A 63 -5.15 -36.22 -2.15
CA GLY A 63 -5.81 -35.97 -0.87
C GLY A 63 -6.80 -34.79 -0.89
N ALA A 64 -6.48 -33.74 -1.64
CA ALA A 64 -7.30 -32.55 -1.84
C ALA A 64 -8.38 -32.74 -2.93
N GLY A 65 -8.21 -33.74 -3.80
CA GLY A 65 -9.08 -33.98 -4.96
C GLY A 65 -8.75 -33.11 -6.17
N THR A 66 -7.58 -32.47 -6.18
CA THR A 66 -7.12 -31.54 -7.22
C THR A 66 -6.45 -32.28 -8.38
N ASN A 67 -6.06 -31.56 -9.44
CA ASN A 67 -5.48 -32.14 -10.65
C ASN A 67 -3.96 -31.93 -10.72
N PRO A 68 -3.15 -33.01 -10.61
CA PRO A 68 -1.68 -32.99 -10.65
C PRO A 68 -0.97 -32.43 -11.87
N TYR A 69 -1.68 -31.79 -12.77
CA TYR A 69 -1.14 -31.17 -13.96
C TYR A 69 -1.62 -29.74 -14.15
N LEU A 70 -2.36 -29.20 -13.17
CA LEU A 70 -2.94 -27.87 -13.20
C LEU A 70 -2.65 -27.21 -11.87
N VAL A 71 -1.81 -26.18 -11.91
CA VAL A 71 -1.51 -25.31 -10.76
C VAL A 71 -2.78 -24.81 -10.07
N ASP A 72 -3.87 -24.60 -10.82
CA ASP A 72 -5.16 -24.08 -10.37
C ASP A 72 -6.26 -25.01 -10.94
N THR A 73 -6.86 -25.84 -10.10
CA THR A 73 -7.81 -26.88 -10.52
C THR A 73 -9.18 -26.32 -10.89
N ASP A 74 -9.68 -25.31 -10.17
CA ASP A 74 -11.04 -24.79 -10.33
C ASP A 74 -11.12 -23.52 -11.21
N GLY A 75 -9.97 -22.92 -11.52
CA GLY A 75 -9.79 -21.81 -12.45
C GLY A 75 -10.04 -20.44 -11.84
N ASP A 76 -9.94 -20.30 -10.52
CA ASP A 76 -10.21 -19.04 -9.80
C ASP A 76 -8.99 -18.11 -9.65
N THR A 77 -7.84 -18.53 -10.20
CA THR A 77 -6.52 -17.88 -10.21
C THR A 77 -5.64 -18.08 -8.99
N TYR A 78 -6.12 -18.74 -7.94
CA TYR A 78 -5.29 -19.23 -6.84
C TYR A 78 -4.79 -20.64 -7.15
N SER A 79 -3.57 -20.96 -6.72
CA SER A 79 -3.07 -22.33 -6.89
C SER A 79 -3.68 -23.29 -5.86
N ASP A 80 -3.75 -24.58 -6.17
CA ASP A 80 -4.28 -25.59 -5.25
C ASP A 80 -3.51 -25.56 -3.91
N PHE A 81 -2.19 -25.36 -3.95
CA PHE A 81 -1.35 -25.09 -2.78
C PHE A 81 -1.81 -23.86 -1.97
N GLU A 82 -2.03 -22.70 -2.62
CA GLU A 82 -2.44 -21.45 -1.96
C GLU A 82 -3.74 -21.64 -1.17
N GLU A 83 -4.66 -22.38 -1.75
CA GLU A 83 -5.97 -22.66 -1.20
C GLU A 83 -5.94 -23.65 -0.04
N VAL A 84 -5.27 -24.78 -0.22
CA VAL A 84 -5.10 -25.79 0.83
C VAL A 84 -4.36 -25.20 2.03
N ASN A 85 -3.33 -24.39 1.78
CA ASN A 85 -2.57 -23.70 2.83
C ASN A 85 -3.38 -22.55 3.47
N GLY A 86 -4.20 -21.86 2.69
CA GLY A 86 -5.12 -20.80 3.13
C GLY A 86 -6.37 -21.32 3.84
N GLY A 87 -6.64 -22.63 3.78
CA GLY A 87 -7.83 -23.27 4.33
C GLY A 87 -9.10 -23.00 3.53
N SER A 88 -8.97 -22.69 2.24
CA SER A 88 -10.08 -22.61 1.29
C SER A 88 -10.26 -23.96 0.54
N ASP A 89 -11.20 -24.02 -0.40
CA ASP A 89 -11.62 -25.27 -1.06
C ASP A 89 -11.17 -25.22 -2.53
N PRO A 90 -10.10 -25.95 -2.92
CA PRO A 90 -9.50 -25.82 -4.26
C PRO A 90 -10.33 -26.41 -5.41
N LEU A 91 -11.59 -26.75 -5.12
CA LEU A 91 -12.57 -27.30 -6.05
C LEU A 91 -13.81 -26.40 -6.18
N ASP A 92 -13.84 -25.26 -5.48
CA ASP A 92 -14.92 -24.29 -5.51
C ASP A 92 -14.38 -22.88 -5.74
N ALA A 93 -14.48 -22.42 -7.00
CA ALA A 93 -13.99 -21.10 -7.43
C ALA A 93 -14.62 -19.89 -6.71
N ALA A 94 -15.59 -20.10 -5.82
CA ALA A 94 -16.13 -19.08 -4.92
C ALA A 94 -15.45 -19.04 -3.54
N SER A 95 -14.61 -20.03 -3.23
CA SER A 95 -13.92 -20.25 -1.97
C SER A 95 -12.44 -19.92 -2.11
N VAL A 96 -12.12 -18.62 -2.16
CA VAL A 96 -10.74 -18.13 -2.26
C VAL A 96 -10.02 -18.10 -0.90
N PRO A 97 -8.68 -18.21 -0.86
CA PRO A 97 -7.91 -18.11 0.37
C PRO A 97 -7.94 -16.68 0.93
N PRO A 98 -7.83 -16.51 2.25
CA PRO A 98 -7.83 -15.19 2.85
C PRO A 98 -6.59 -14.40 2.40
N LEU A 99 -6.82 -13.18 1.94
CA LEU A 99 -5.73 -12.27 1.57
C LEU A 99 -4.84 -11.94 2.78
N PRO A 100 -3.54 -11.62 2.56
CA PRO A 100 -2.61 -11.29 3.63
C PRO A 100 -3.19 -10.35 4.68
N GLY A 101 -3.14 -10.79 5.94
CA GLY A 101 -3.69 -10.02 7.04
C GLY A 101 -5.21 -9.85 7.01
N ASN A 102 -5.98 -10.74 6.36
CA ASN A 102 -7.44 -10.65 6.19
C ASN A 102 -7.87 -9.31 5.61
N SER A 103 -7.21 -8.91 4.51
CA SER A 103 -7.44 -7.66 3.81
C SER A 103 -8.57 -7.77 2.77
N LEU A 104 -8.91 -6.64 2.18
CA LEU A 104 -9.73 -6.49 0.99
C LEU A 104 -8.81 -6.22 -0.21
N GLU A 105 -9.12 -6.76 -1.39
CA GLU A 105 -8.43 -6.38 -2.63
C GLU A 105 -9.08 -5.13 -3.23
N MET A 106 -8.27 -4.10 -3.49
CA MET A 106 -8.72 -2.83 -4.06
C MET A 106 -8.57 -2.82 -5.59
N THR A 107 -7.51 -3.43 -6.10
CA THR A 107 -7.27 -3.66 -7.54
C THR A 107 -6.28 -4.80 -7.70
N ASP A 108 -6.45 -5.59 -8.77
CA ASP A 108 -5.60 -6.72 -9.13
C ASP A 108 -4.22 -6.30 -9.67
N ASN A 109 -4.05 -5.01 -10.02
CA ASN A 109 -2.86 -4.51 -10.67
C ASN A 109 -2.56 -3.07 -10.25
N GLY A 110 -1.62 -2.88 -9.33
CA GLY A 110 -1.21 -1.56 -8.89
C GLY A 110 0.05 -1.57 -8.03
N THR A 111 0.92 -0.59 -8.29
CA THR A 111 2.08 -0.26 -7.46
C THR A 111 2.26 1.26 -7.38
N TRP A 112 3.15 1.70 -6.50
CA TRP A 112 3.53 3.12 -6.38
C TRP A 112 4.95 3.26 -5.84
N THR A 113 5.69 4.27 -6.30
CA THR A 113 6.84 4.81 -5.55
C THR A 113 6.36 5.45 -4.25
N TRP A 114 7.19 5.76 -3.27
CA TRP A 114 6.77 6.54 -2.09
C TRP A 114 6.99 8.06 -2.29
N PHE A 115 7.35 8.57 -3.46
CA PHE A 115 7.64 10.01 -3.66
C PHE A 115 6.50 10.86 -4.28
N ASN A 116 5.27 10.33 -4.36
CA ASN A 116 4.09 11.02 -4.91
C ASN A 116 2.90 11.01 -3.95
N ASP A 117 2.69 12.05 -3.15
CA ASP A 117 1.55 12.17 -2.23
C ASP A 117 0.62 13.35 -2.57
N GLU A 118 -0.66 13.30 -2.24
CA GLU A 118 -1.37 12.16 -1.63
C GLU A 118 -1.75 11.15 -2.72
N ARG A 119 -1.24 9.92 -2.63
CA ARG A 119 -1.62 8.84 -3.56
C ARG A 119 -2.92 8.15 -3.16
N ALA A 120 -3.37 8.31 -1.92
CA ALA A 120 -4.61 7.74 -1.44
C ALA A 120 -5.26 8.68 -0.42
N ILE A 121 -6.59 8.78 -0.47
CA ILE A 121 -7.38 9.67 0.38
C ILE A 121 -8.73 9.03 0.74
N PHE A 122 -9.31 9.42 1.88
CA PHE A 122 -10.74 9.30 2.08
C PHE A 122 -11.46 10.55 1.59
N HIS A 123 -12.48 10.37 0.75
CA HIS A 123 -13.30 11.46 0.26
C HIS A 123 -14.74 11.02 0.10
N GLN A 124 -15.67 11.78 0.67
CA GLN A 124 -17.12 11.50 0.65
C GLN A 124 -17.46 10.04 1.03
N GLY A 125 -16.80 9.52 2.06
CA GLY A 125 -17.03 8.16 2.59
C GLY A 125 -16.45 7.03 1.75
N SER A 126 -15.78 7.33 0.63
CA SER A 126 -15.06 6.34 -0.20
C SER A 126 -13.55 6.47 -0.02
N LEU A 127 -12.84 5.36 -0.22
CA LEU A 127 -11.40 5.33 -0.31
C LEU A 127 -10.98 5.47 -1.78
N PHE A 128 -10.08 6.41 -2.08
CA PHE A 128 -9.48 6.56 -3.40
C PHE A 128 -8.00 6.18 -3.33
N ILE A 129 -7.50 5.41 -4.31
CA ILE A 129 -6.10 4.97 -4.37
C ILE A 129 -5.59 5.12 -5.80
N GLY A 130 -4.49 5.83 -5.97
CA GLY A 130 -3.77 6.04 -7.21
C GLY A 130 -2.58 5.10 -7.35
N TYR A 131 -2.39 4.51 -8.53
CA TYR A 131 -1.32 3.53 -8.78
C TYR A 131 -0.90 3.50 -10.26
N VAL A 132 0.21 2.78 -10.50
CA VAL A 132 0.69 2.39 -11.83
C VAL A 132 0.48 0.88 -11.99
N ARG A 133 -0.02 0.47 -13.15
CA ARG A 133 -0.19 -0.93 -13.55
C ARG A 133 1.08 -1.45 -14.23
N SER A 134 1.28 -2.77 -14.19
CA SER A 134 2.43 -3.45 -14.80
C SER A 134 2.55 -3.24 -16.32
N ASN A 135 1.45 -2.90 -17.00
CA ASN A 135 1.42 -2.55 -18.42
C ASN A 135 1.70 -1.05 -18.70
N GLY A 136 2.04 -0.26 -17.67
CA GLY A 136 2.36 1.16 -17.77
C GLY A 136 1.16 2.11 -17.79
N GLN A 137 -0.05 1.59 -17.60
CA GLN A 137 -1.26 2.40 -17.39
C GLN A 137 -1.29 2.96 -15.97
N TYR A 138 -1.85 4.16 -15.79
CA TYR A 138 -2.09 4.75 -14.46
C TYR A 138 -3.56 4.70 -14.14
N GLY A 139 -3.88 4.30 -12.91
CA GLY A 139 -5.24 4.10 -12.45
C GLY A 139 -5.53 4.86 -11.16
N VAL A 140 -6.83 5.05 -10.92
CA VAL A 140 -7.39 5.38 -9.62
C VAL A 140 -8.53 4.41 -9.35
N THR A 141 -8.46 3.69 -8.23
CA THR A 141 -9.60 2.91 -7.71
C THR A 141 -10.35 3.79 -6.73
N ARG A 142 -11.69 3.80 -6.84
CA ARG A 142 -12.58 4.16 -5.74
C ARG A 142 -13.13 2.89 -5.12
N TYR A 143 -13.02 2.74 -3.81
CA TYR A 143 -13.72 1.72 -3.04
C TYR A 143 -14.85 2.36 -2.24
N ASP A 144 -16.07 1.84 -2.39
CA ASP A 144 -17.23 2.21 -1.59
C ASP A 144 -17.42 1.19 -0.45
N PRO A 145 -17.12 1.56 0.81
CA PRO A 145 -17.25 0.63 1.92
C PRO A 145 -18.69 0.20 2.20
N VAL A 146 -19.69 1.01 1.82
CA VAL A 146 -21.10 0.73 2.12
C VAL A 146 -21.63 -0.38 1.22
N THR A 147 -21.33 -0.31 -0.08
CA THR A 147 -21.75 -1.34 -1.05
C THR A 147 -20.74 -2.48 -1.18
N ASN A 148 -19.53 -2.30 -0.64
CA ASN A 148 -18.39 -3.21 -0.80
C ASN A 148 -17.98 -3.37 -2.27
N GLU A 149 -18.09 -2.30 -3.06
CA GLU A 149 -17.76 -2.29 -4.49
C GLU A 149 -16.50 -1.48 -4.78
N THR A 150 -15.72 -1.93 -5.75
CA THR A 150 -14.57 -1.23 -6.31
C THR A 150 -14.90 -0.68 -7.70
N PHE A 151 -14.43 0.53 -7.98
CA PHE A 151 -14.54 1.21 -9.26
C PHE A 151 -13.13 1.56 -9.74
N ASP A 152 -12.53 0.65 -10.50
CA ASP A 152 -11.17 0.80 -11.03
C ASP A 152 -11.20 1.61 -12.34
N MET A 153 -10.48 2.73 -12.39
CA MET A 153 -10.51 3.68 -13.50
C MET A 153 -9.10 3.95 -14.03
N VAL A 154 -8.85 3.56 -15.29
CA VAL A 154 -7.60 3.93 -15.99
C VAL A 154 -7.68 5.38 -16.44
N ILE A 155 -6.97 6.25 -15.74
CA ILE A 155 -6.94 7.71 -15.96
C ILE A 155 -5.93 8.12 -17.04
N SER A 156 -4.87 7.35 -17.24
CA SER A 156 -3.83 7.67 -18.23
C SER A 156 -4.31 7.51 -19.67
N THR A 157 -3.65 8.19 -20.61
CA THR A 157 -3.73 7.90 -22.05
C THR A 157 -2.39 7.39 -22.57
N GLY A 158 -2.36 6.87 -23.80
CA GLY A 158 -1.09 6.45 -24.43
C GLY A 158 -0.03 7.57 -24.49
N THR A 159 -0.42 8.84 -24.40
CA THR A 159 0.52 9.96 -24.31
C THR A 159 1.29 9.97 -23.00
N SER A 160 0.63 9.67 -21.88
CA SER A 160 1.21 9.76 -20.53
C SER A 160 1.83 8.47 -20.04
N GLN A 161 1.47 7.32 -20.62
CA GLN A 161 1.90 5.97 -20.19
C GLN A 161 3.41 5.72 -20.32
N GLN A 162 3.93 5.00 -19.32
CA GLN A 162 5.29 4.46 -19.18
C GLN A 162 5.25 3.46 -18.01
N THR A 163 5.78 2.25 -18.21
CA THR A 163 5.91 1.25 -17.14
C THR A 163 7.00 1.66 -16.16
N ASP A 164 6.61 2.44 -15.16
CA ASP A 164 7.48 2.97 -14.11
C ASP A 164 6.64 3.40 -12.89
N ASP A 165 6.91 2.85 -11.71
CA ASP A 165 6.15 3.13 -10.47
C ASP A 165 6.23 4.59 -10.01
N HIS A 166 7.19 5.37 -10.53
CA HIS A 166 7.38 6.80 -10.23
C HIS A 166 6.24 7.67 -10.76
N ASN A 167 5.39 7.08 -11.61
CA ASN A 167 4.36 7.78 -12.35
C ASN A 167 2.99 7.75 -11.66
N ASN A 168 2.89 7.19 -10.45
CA ASN A 168 1.62 7.12 -9.73
C ASN A 168 1.03 8.53 -9.49
N PRO A 169 -0.29 8.69 -9.58
CA PRO A 169 -0.92 9.99 -9.46
C PRO A 169 -0.96 10.49 -8.01
N SER A 170 -0.86 11.80 -7.85
CA SER A 170 -1.33 12.51 -6.64
C SER A 170 -2.79 12.89 -6.81
N ILE A 171 -3.52 13.01 -5.70
CA ILE A 171 -4.97 13.24 -5.65
C ILE A 171 -5.26 14.43 -4.73
N THR A 172 -5.78 15.52 -5.30
CA THR A 172 -6.22 16.71 -4.53
C THR A 172 -7.73 16.83 -4.57
N VAL A 173 -8.36 17.03 -3.41
CA VAL A 173 -9.78 17.42 -3.32
C VAL A 173 -9.91 18.92 -3.58
N LEU A 174 -10.72 19.29 -4.57
CA LEU A 174 -11.03 20.70 -4.87
C LEU A 174 -12.17 21.21 -3.96
N PRO A 175 -12.31 22.54 -3.78
CA PRO A 175 -13.34 23.12 -2.89
C PRO A 175 -14.79 22.75 -3.24
N ASP A 176 -15.06 22.38 -4.50
CA ASP A 176 -16.39 21.92 -4.95
C ASP A 176 -16.59 20.40 -4.80
N GLY A 177 -15.64 19.71 -4.17
CA GLY A 177 -15.65 18.28 -3.94
C GLY A 177 -15.17 17.44 -5.12
N ARG A 178 -14.85 18.02 -6.28
CA ARG A 178 -14.24 17.27 -7.39
C ARG A 178 -12.79 16.92 -7.07
N LEU A 179 -12.25 15.95 -7.78
CA LEU A 179 -10.88 15.49 -7.63
C LEU A 179 -10.03 16.05 -8.76
N MET A 180 -8.86 16.59 -8.44
CA MET A 180 -7.79 16.86 -9.39
C MET A 180 -6.69 15.83 -9.20
N ILE A 181 -6.18 15.29 -10.29
CA ILE A 181 -5.08 14.31 -10.27
C ILE A 181 -3.93 14.78 -11.15
N LEU A 182 -2.72 14.68 -10.62
CA LEU A 182 -1.48 15.01 -11.34
C LEU A 182 -0.54 13.81 -11.36
N TYR A 183 0.06 13.54 -12.52
CA TYR A 183 1.07 12.49 -12.73
C TYR A 183 2.05 12.91 -13.81
N ALA A 184 3.23 12.31 -13.84
CA ALA A 184 4.29 12.61 -14.80
C ALA A 184 5.03 11.33 -15.15
N LYS A 185 5.68 11.32 -16.32
CA LYS A 185 6.65 10.28 -16.65
C LYS A 185 7.94 10.47 -15.86
N HIS A 186 8.66 9.39 -15.64
CA HIS A 186 9.97 9.41 -15.03
C HIS A 186 11.03 9.84 -16.05
N ARG A 187 11.52 11.09 -15.92
CA ARG A 187 12.63 11.66 -16.71
C ARG A 187 12.44 11.55 -18.23
N ALA A 188 11.24 11.86 -18.72
CA ALA A 188 10.94 11.77 -20.15
C ALA A 188 10.71 13.11 -20.83
N ASN A 189 10.20 14.12 -20.12
CA ASN A 189 9.82 15.40 -20.69
C ASN A 189 9.60 16.49 -19.63
N ALA A 190 9.54 17.75 -20.08
CA ALA A 190 9.25 18.93 -19.28
C ALA A 190 7.74 19.19 -19.12
N ASN A 191 6.97 18.20 -18.66
CA ASN A 191 5.54 18.38 -18.38
C ASN A 191 5.04 17.48 -17.24
N PHE A 192 3.83 17.75 -16.80
CA PHE A 192 2.99 16.79 -16.09
C PHE A 192 1.65 16.68 -16.81
N TYR A 193 0.88 15.68 -16.44
CA TYR A 193 -0.45 15.39 -16.95
C TYR A 193 -1.45 15.63 -15.84
N GLN A 194 -2.59 16.23 -16.19
CA GLN A 194 -3.63 16.60 -15.26
C GLN A 194 -4.97 16.05 -15.74
N ARG A 195 -5.78 15.56 -14.81
CA ARG A 195 -7.23 15.43 -15.01
C ARG A 195 -7.97 16.04 -13.85
N THR A 196 -9.21 16.43 -14.11
CA THR A 196 -10.17 16.83 -13.09
C THR A 196 -11.43 16.01 -13.27
N SER A 197 -11.97 15.45 -12.19
CA SER A 197 -13.24 14.75 -12.26
C SER A 197 -14.37 15.72 -12.64
N LEU A 198 -15.41 15.18 -13.27
CA LEU A 198 -16.63 15.91 -13.61
C LEU A 198 -17.64 15.87 -12.47
N VAL A 199 -17.50 14.89 -11.58
CA VAL A 199 -18.34 14.69 -10.40
C VAL A 199 -17.46 14.45 -9.15
N PRO A 200 -17.98 14.69 -7.94
CA PRO A 200 -17.21 14.48 -6.70
C PRO A 200 -16.88 13.01 -6.38
N LEU A 201 -17.73 12.07 -6.82
CA LEU A 201 -17.58 10.64 -6.59
C LEU A 201 -17.53 9.90 -7.94
N PRO A 202 -16.42 9.97 -8.68
CA PRO A 202 -16.31 9.26 -9.96
C PRO A 202 -16.37 7.75 -9.75
N SER A 203 -17.03 7.06 -10.68
CA SER A 203 -17.23 5.59 -10.67
C SER A 203 -16.84 4.95 -12.00
N SER A 204 -16.49 5.76 -13.00
CA SER A 204 -16.05 5.30 -14.32
C SER A 204 -15.11 6.33 -14.94
N ILE A 205 -14.37 5.93 -15.99
CA ILE A 205 -13.53 6.87 -16.75
C ILE A 205 -14.34 8.00 -17.41
N GLY A 206 -15.64 7.78 -17.67
CA GLY A 206 -16.54 8.81 -18.20
C GLY A 206 -16.80 9.97 -17.22
N ASP A 207 -16.53 9.76 -15.94
CA ASP A 207 -16.65 10.76 -14.88
C ASP A 207 -15.41 11.66 -14.77
N TRP A 208 -14.43 11.52 -15.66
CA TRP A 208 -13.22 12.33 -15.71
C TRP A 208 -13.18 13.21 -16.95
N GLY A 209 -12.75 14.47 -16.75
CA GLY A 209 -12.40 15.35 -17.86
C GLY A 209 -11.22 14.81 -18.67
N PRO A 210 -10.91 15.43 -19.83
CA PRO A 210 -9.81 15.00 -20.69
C PRO A 210 -8.46 15.07 -19.95
N GLU A 211 -7.53 14.20 -20.33
CA GLU A 211 -6.12 14.34 -19.92
C GLU A 211 -5.54 15.60 -20.56
N ILE A 212 -5.03 16.51 -19.73
CA ILE A 212 -4.40 17.75 -20.17
C ILE A 212 -2.90 17.61 -19.96
N VAL A 213 -2.13 17.77 -21.04
CA VAL A 213 -0.67 17.93 -20.94
C VAL A 213 -0.38 19.35 -20.47
N ARG A 214 0.35 19.50 -19.36
CA ARG A 214 0.73 20.77 -18.75
C ARG A 214 2.24 21.00 -18.94
N PRO A 215 2.65 21.77 -19.98
CA PRO A 215 4.05 22.12 -20.16
C PRO A 215 4.56 22.91 -18.97
N LEU A 216 5.71 22.52 -18.45
CA LEU A 216 6.43 23.27 -17.43
C LEU A 216 7.24 24.38 -18.10
N THR A 217 7.26 25.54 -17.48
CA THR A 217 8.09 26.68 -17.94
C THR A 217 8.99 27.11 -16.79
N THR A 218 10.21 27.52 -17.11
CA THR A 218 11.16 27.96 -16.08
C THR A 218 12.24 28.84 -16.69
N ALA A 219 12.86 29.69 -15.85
CA ALA A 219 13.99 30.54 -16.25
C ALA A 219 15.34 29.81 -16.21
N TYR A 220 15.38 28.58 -15.66
CA TYR A 220 16.62 27.86 -15.34
C TYR A 220 17.10 26.91 -16.45
N GLY A 221 16.35 26.78 -17.54
CA GLY A 221 16.70 25.91 -18.68
C GLY A 221 15.68 24.80 -18.93
N ASN A 222 16.10 23.78 -19.67
CA ASN A 222 15.25 22.64 -20.04
C ASN A 222 15.69 21.39 -19.27
N TYR A 223 14.76 20.80 -18.54
CA TYR A 223 14.97 19.59 -17.75
C TYR A 223 13.82 18.61 -17.96
N ASP A 224 13.95 17.39 -17.43
CA ASP A 224 12.85 16.43 -17.40
C ASP A 224 12.21 16.40 -16.02
N ASN A 225 10.88 16.28 -16.00
CA ASN A 225 10.09 16.19 -14.79
C ASN A 225 10.05 14.77 -14.23
N THR A 226 9.77 14.63 -12.94
CA THR A 226 9.43 13.38 -12.26
C THR A 226 8.64 13.71 -10.99
N TYR A 227 7.69 12.85 -10.63
CA TYR A 227 6.82 12.98 -9.46
C TYR A 227 5.86 14.16 -9.53
N ASN A 228 4.78 14.07 -8.77
CA ASN A 228 3.92 15.21 -8.45
C ASN A 228 3.40 14.99 -7.03
N ASN A 229 3.45 16.05 -6.22
CA ASN A 229 2.92 16.06 -4.86
C ASN A 229 2.09 17.32 -4.68
N THR A 230 0.78 17.19 -4.48
CA THR A 230 -0.15 18.31 -4.65
C THR A 230 -0.86 18.70 -3.37
N TYR A 231 -0.53 19.88 -2.84
CA TYR A 231 -1.11 20.39 -1.60
C TYR A 231 -1.91 21.66 -1.85
N LEU A 232 -3.20 21.64 -1.49
CA LEU A 232 -4.08 22.81 -1.52
C LEU A 232 -4.08 23.49 -0.15
N LEU A 233 -3.80 24.79 -0.12
CA LEU A 233 -3.83 25.60 1.09
C LEU A 233 -5.05 26.53 1.08
N SER A 234 -6.06 26.20 1.89
CA SER A 234 -7.32 26.94 1.95
C SER A 234 -7.15 28.36 2.52
N GLY A 235 -6.20 28.56 3.44
CA GLY A 235 -5.80 29.85 3.99
C GLY A 235 -5.10 30.78 2.98
N GLU A 236 -4.61 30.22 1.88
CA GLU A 236 -3.95 30.96 0.79
C GLU A 236 -4.85 31.10 -0.44
N SER A 237 -6.15 31.34 -0.22
CA SER A 237 -7.15 31.45 -1.29
C SER A 237 -7.24 30.19 -2.16
N ASN A 238 -7.08 29.01 -1.56
CA ASN A 238 -7.06 27.71 -2.23
C ASN A 238 -5.94 27.58 -3.28
N ARG A 239 -4.80 28.23 -3.05
CA ARG A 239 -3.60 28.00 -3.87
C ARG A 239 -3.22 26.53 -3.81
N ILE A 240 -2.84 25.99 -4.96
CA ILE A 240 -2.34 24.61 -5.09
C ILE A 240 -0.84 24.65 -5.37
N TYR A 241 -0.08 23.95 -4.55
CA TYR A 241 1.35 23.72 -4.72
C TYR A 241 1.56 22.34 -5.32
N ASN A 242 2.28 22.24 -6.44
CA ASN A 242 2.81 21.00 -6.96
C ASN A 242 4.32 20.94 -6.68
N PHE A 243 4.73 20.03 -5.80
CA PHE A 243 6.13 19.72 -5.56
C PHE A 243 6.57 18.52 -6.39
N HIS A 244 7.70 18.69 -7.07
CA HIS A 244 8.16 17.72 -8.06
C HIS A 244 9.68 17.84 -8.25
N ARG A 245 10.29 16.84 -8.90
CA ARG A 245 11.71 16.86 -9.23
C ARG A 245 11.87 17.27 -10.69
N TYR A 246 12.42 18.46 -10.92
CA TYR A 246 12.49 19.03 -12.26
C TYR A 246 13.82 19.74 -12.53
N ILE A 247 14.02 20.93 -11.97
CA ILE A 247 15.13 21.81 -12.36
C ILE A 247 16.43 21.26 -11.78
N ASN A 248 17.34 20.79 -12.64
CA ASN A 248 18.64 20.20 -12.25
C ASN A 248 18.51 19.06 -11.21
N PHE A 249 17.45 18.24 -11.31
CA PHE A 249 17.11 17.20 -10.32
C PHE A 249 16.80 17.71 -8.90
N ASN A 250 16.68 19.02 -8.70
CA ASN A 250 16.35 19.58 -7.41
C ASN A 250 14.83 19.59 -7.17
N PRO A 251 14.42 19.57 -5.89
CA PRO A 251 13.06 19.85 -5.48
C PRO A 251 12.59 21.20 -6.04
N THR A 252 11.48 21.16 -6.77
CA THR A 252 10.93 22.27 -7.53
C THR A 252 9.47 22.47 -7.12
N ILE A 253 9.03 23.73 -7.13
CA ILE A 253 7.65 24.13 -6.86
C ILE A 253 7.05 24.73 -8.14
N THR A 254 5.84 24.29 -8.45
CA THR A 254 4.96 24.92 -9.45
C THR A 254 3.62 25.20 -8.79
N VAL A 255 3.08 26.41 -8.93
CA VAL A 255 1.85 26.81 -8.23
C VAL A 255 0.71 27.16 -9.18
N SER A 256 -0.52 26.93 -8.74
CA SER A 256 -1.76 27.40 -9.37
C SER A 256 -2.58 28.21 -8.38
N ASP A 257 -3.05 29.38 -8.82
CA ASP A 257 -3.94 30.27 -8.05
C ASP A 257 -5.41 30.18 -8.53
N ASP A 258 -5.71 29.28 -9.47
CA ASP A 258 -7.02 29.18 -10.13
C ASP A 258 -7.51 27.72 -10.22
N LEU A 259 -7.22 26.95 -9.16
CA LEU A 259 -7.63 25.55 -9.00
C LEU A 259 -7.18 24.64 -10.14
N GLY A 260 -5.95 24.84 -10.61
CA GLY A 260 -5.31 24.03 -11.64
C GLY A 260 -5.70 24.39 -13.07
N ALA A 261 -6.37 25.53 -13.32
CA ALA A 261 -6.68 25.97 -14.68
C ALA A 261 -5.41 26.46 -15.40
N THR A 262 -4.57 27.21 -14.70
CA THR A 262 -3.24 27.67 -15.13
C THR A 262 -2.19 27.41 -14.05
N TRP A 263 -0.92 27.37 -14.47
CA TRP A 263 0.22 27.09 -13.61
C TRP A 263 1.32 28.14 -13.87
N LYS A 264 1.93 28.66 -12.80
CA LYS A 264 3.02 29.63 -12.87
C LYS A 264 4.33 28.95 -13.30
N PRO A 265 5.35 29.72 -13.73
CA PRO A 265 6.69 29.17 -13.96
C PRO A 265 7.26 28.48 -12.72
N SER A 266 7.93 27.34 -12.94
CA SER A 266 8.52 26.51 -11.89
C SER A 266 9.80 27.12 -11.33
N VAL A 267 9.96 27.02 -10.01
CA VAL A 267 11.14 27.51 -9.27
C VAL A 267 11.74 26.40 -8.40
N PRO A 268 13.07 26.17 -8.43
CA PRO A 268 13.69 25.24 -7.49
C PRO A 268 13.61 25.84 -6.08
N PHE A 269 13.37 25.04 -5.03
CA PHE A 269 13.29 25.57 -3.66
C PHE A 269 14.42 25.11 -2.74
N ILE A 270 15.06 23.98 -3.02
CA ILE A 270 16.32 23.57 -2.36
C ILE A 270 17.38 23.43 -3.45
N SER A 271 18.53 24.07 -3.27
CA SER A 271 19.71 23.86 -4.12
C SER A 271 20.81 23.18 -3.31
N VAL A 272 21.26 22.02 -3.77
CA VAL A 272 22.43 21.32 -3.21
C VAL A 272 23.47 21.08 -4.30
N GLY A 273 24.72 21.44 -4.00
CA GLY A 273 25.86 21.21 -4.88
C GLY A 273 25.80 21.95 -6.22
N SER A 274 26.75 21.65 -7.11
CA SER A 274 26.88 22.29 -8.42
C SER A 274 26.44 21.40 -9.60
N GLY A 275 25.80 20.26 -9.32
CA GLY A 275 25.27 19.34 -10.34
C GLY A 275 25.27 17.87 -9.91
N GLY A 276 24.20 17.15 -10.25
CA GLY A 276 24.09 15.69 -10.05
C GLY A 276 23.63 15.25 -8.66
N THR A 277 23.83 16.05 -7.60
CA THR A 277 23.24 15.82 -6.27
C THR A 277 21.72 16.01 -6.34
N ARG A 278 20.97 15.07 -5.73
CA ARG A 278 19.51 15.00 -5.85
C ARG A 278 18.90 14.95 -4.46
N PRO A 279 18.43 16.06 -3.90
CA PRO A 279 17.68 16.05 -2.66
C PRO A 279 16.34 15.33 -2.85
N TYR A 280 15.94 14.51 -1.88
CA TYR A 280 14.66 13.81 -1.92
C TYR A 280 13.80 14.19 -0.72
N PRO A 281 12.72 14.94 -0.95
CA PRO A 281 11.77 15.34 0.07
C PRO A 281 10.55 14.42 0.15
N ARG A 282 9.96 14.36 1.35
CA ARG A 282 8.58 13.94 1.61
C ARG A 282 7.87 15.06 2.37
N TYR A 283 6.56 15.16 2.15
CA TYR A 283 5.77 16.33 2.54
C TYR A 283 4.56 15.90 3.36
N CYS A 284 4.05 16.83 4.18
CA CYS A 284 2.69 16.80 4.69
C CYS A 284 2.17 18.22 4.85
N SER A 285 0.85 18.39 4.99
CA SER A 285 0.21 19.69 5.03
C SER A 285 -0.91 19.71 6.05
N ASN A 286 -1.15 20.87 6.65
CA ASN A 286 -2.34 21.07 7.48
C ASN A 286 -3.59 21.42 6.66
N GLY A 287 -3.48 21.52 5.32
CA GLY A 287 -4.56 21.88 4.40
C GLY A 287 -5.00 23.35 4.48
N VAL A 288 -4.32 24.17 5.29
CA VAL A 288 -4.71 25.55 5.58
C VAL A 288 -3.62 26.52 5.15
N ASP A 289 -2.46 26.50 5.78
CA ASP A 289 -1.43 27.55 5.66
C ASP A 289 0.00 27.05 5.87
N ARG A 290 0.20 25.74 5.99
CA ARG A 290 1.50 25.16 6.33
C ARG A 290 1.74 23.84 5.61
N ILE A 291 2.97 23.68 5.11
CA ILE A 291 3.48 22.46 4.49
C ILE A 291 4.83 22.13 5.12
N ASP A 292 4.95 20.97 5.75
CA ASP A 292 6.20 20.49 6.32
C ASP A 292 6.86 19.52 5.35
N LEU A 293 8.19 19.43 5.43
CA LEU A 293 8.94 18.44 4.70
C LEU A 293 10.09 17.88 5.53
N ILE A 294 10.31 16.58 5.36
CA ILE A 294 11.60 15.95 5.61
C ILE A 294 12.32 15.79 4.28
N TYR A 295 13.64 15.94 4.25
CA TYR A 295 14.40 15.73 3.02
C TYR A 295 15.82 15.24 3.29
N THR A 296 16.39 14.55 2.30
CA THR A 296 17.84 14.31 2.23
C THR A 296 18.53 15.38 1.39
N ASP A 297 19.78 15.70 1.72
CA ASP A 297 20.62 16.60 0.92
C ASP A 297 21.19 15.95 -0.35
N GLY A 298 21.00 14.65 -0.54
CA GLY A 298 21.37 13.96 -1.78
C GLY A 298 20.74 12.56 -1.88
N HIS A 299 20.96 11.90 -3.02
CA HIS A 299 20.58 10.50 -3.21
C HIS A 299 21.56 9.62 -2.41
N PRO A 300 21.11 8.65 -1.59
CA PRO A 300 21.99 7.87 -0.73
C PRO A 300 23.02 7.09 -1.55
N ARG A 301 22.62 6.48 -2.67
CA ARG A 301 23.55 5.87 -3.64
C ARG A 301 24.72 6.78 -4.05
N ASP A 302 24.49 8.08 -4.23
CA ASP A 302 25.46 9.00 -4.86
C ASP A 302 26.05 10.02 -3.86
N TYR A 303 25.56 10.09 -2.62
CA TYR A 303 25.88 11.15 -1.67
C TYR A 303 25.86 10.66 -0.22
N LYS A 304 26.78 11.17 0.60
CA LYS A 304 26.86 10.94 2.05
C LYS A 304 25.84 11.80 2.78
N ASN A 305 24.57 11.44 2.62
CA ASN A 305 23.45 12.31 2.93
C ASN A 305 22.98 12.22 4.39
N SER A 306 22.41 13.32 4.87
CA SER A 306 21.73 13.44 6.17
C SER A 306 20.22 13.61 5.97
N VAL A 307 19.44 13.58 7.05
CA VAL A 307 17.99 13.87 7.01
C VAL A 307 17.71 15.16 7.75
N TYR A 308 16.93 16.03 7.13
CA TYR A 308 16.60 17.37 7.63
C TYR A 308 15.09 17.59 7.64
N HIS A 309 14.64 18.56 8.44
CA HIS A 309 13.27 19.04 8.49
C HIS A 309 13.22 20.56 8.30
N MET A 310 12.27 21.04 7.49
CA MET A 310 11.86 22.45 7.43
C MET A 310 10.36 22.52 7.12
N TYR A 311 9.76 23.71 7.27
CA TYR A 311 8.37 23.93 6.86
C TYR A 311 8.19 25.25 6.13
N TYR A 312 7.23 25.28 5.21
CA TYR A 312 6.70 26.49 4.59
C TYR A 312 5.50 27.00 5.37
N LYS A 313 5.45 28.31 5.62
CA LYS A 313 4.30 29.05 6.16
C LYS A 313 4.49 30.54 5.91
N ASP A 314 3.40 31.28 5.67
CA ASP A 314 3.40 32.75 5.54
C ASP A 314 4.43 33.26 4.51
N ASP A 315 4.46 32.64 3.32
CA ASP A 315 5.42 32.95 2.24
C ASP A 315 6.91 32.80 2.62
N ALA A 316 7.22 32.01 3.64
CA ALA A 316 8.59 31.77 4.10
C ALA A 316 8.86 30.31 4.49
N PHE A 317 10.15 29.95 4.48
CA PHE A 317 10.65 28.67 4.95
C PHE A 317 11.30 28.83 6.32
N HIS A 318 11.00 27.91 7.23
CA HIS A 318 11.43 27.93 8.61
C HIS A 318 12.06 26.61 9.02
N LYS A 319 12.98 26.68 9.97
CA LYS A 319 13.49 25.52 10.70
C LYS A 319 12.39 24.97 11.62
N THR A 320 12.60 23.77 12.16
CA THR A 320 11.64 23.11 13.07
C THR A 320 11.27 23.96 14.28
N ASP A 321 12.22 24.76 14.80
CA ASP A 321 12.02 25.65 15.95
C ASP A 321 11.37 27.00 15.61
N GLY A 322 10.99 27.19 14.34
CA GLY A 322 10.37 28.41 13.82
C GLY A 322 11.34 29.49 13.35
N SER A 323 12.65 29.27 13.49
CA SER A 323 13.65 30.20 12.96
C SER A 323 13.51 30.35 11.45
N LEU A 324 13.44 31.59 10.96
CA LEU A 324 13.41 31.89 9.53
C LEU A 324 14.67 31.36 8.82
N ILE A 325 14.49 30.66 7.70
CA ILE A 325 15.56 30.28 6.77
C ILE A 325 15.66 31.36 5.69
N ASP A 326 14.60 31.50 4.88
CA ASP A 326 14.44 32.57 3.90
C ASP A 326 12.99 32.65 3.41
N THR A 327 12.67 33.63 2.57
CA THR A 327 11.35 33.84 1.97
C THR A 327 11.19 33.10 0.63
N TYR A 328 9.95 32.80 0.24
CA TYR A 328 9.62 32.21 -1.06
C TYR A 328 10.14 33.06 -2.24
N ALA A 329 10.20 34.38 -2.08
CA ALA A 329 10.69 35.30 -3.11
C ALA A 329 12.20 35.16 -3.38
N ASN A 330 12.97 34.57 -2.46
CA ASN A 330 14.43 34.45 -2.54
C ASN A 330 14.90 33.05 -2.97
N LEU A 331 13.97 32.16 -3.36
CA LEU A 331 14.32 30.81 -3.80
C LEU A 331 15.28 30.81 -5.02
N PRO A 332 16.17 29.81 -5.13
CA PRO A 332 16.30 28.61 -4.26
C PRO A 332 17.07 28.86 -2.94
N LEU A 333 16.80 28.04 -1.93
CA LEU A 333 17.59 27.99 -0.70
C LEU A 333 18.96 27.33 -0.97
N ASP A 334 20.06 28.02 -0.67
CA ASP A 334 21.43 27.51 -0.73
C ASP A 334 21.75 26.63 0.49
N HIS A 335 21.59 25.32 0.31
CA HIS A 335 21.79 24.34 1.38
C HIS A 335 23.23 24.35 1.93
N GLU A 336 24.21 24.45 1.04
CA GLU A 336 25.64 24.44 1.39
C GLU A 336 26.08 25.77 2.01
N GLY A 337 25.43 26.87 1.62
CA GLY A 337 25.53 28.18 2.26
C GLY A 337 24.83 28.27 3.63
N GLY A 338 24.14 27.20 4.08
CA GLY A 338 23.51 27.12 5.39
C GLY A 338 22.01 27.44 5.44
N GLN A 339 21.38 27.72 4.29
CA GLN A 339 19.94 27.87 4.16
C GLN A 339 19.27 26.49 4.13
N LYS A 340 19.40 25.76 5.23
CA LYS A 340 18.95 24.38 5.38
C LYS A 340 18.10 24.16 6.62
N GLY A 341 17.31 23.10 6.57
CA GLY A 341 16.45 22.66 7.66
C GLY A 341 17.21 22.28 8.93
N SER A 342 16.46 21.99 9.98
CA SER A 342 17.00 21.36 11.20
C SER A 342 17.45 19.94 10.89
N VAL A 343 18.61 19.53 11.39
CA VAL A 343 19.08 18.15 11.25
C VAL A 343 18.22 17.23 12.13
N ILE A 344 17.69 16.17 11.53
CA ILE A 344 17.03 15.05 12.23
C ILE A 344 18.05 13.94 12.45
N TYR A 345 18.72 13.52 11.38
CA TYR A 345 19.73 12.46 11.38
C TYR A 345 20.97 12.96 10.66
N GLN A 346 22.12 12.89 11.32
CA GLN A 346 23.41 13.34 10.79
C GLN A 346 24.21 12.12 10.33
N TYR A 347 24.60 12.12 9.05
CA TYR A 347 25.58 11.16 8.55
C TYR A 347 26.92 11.28 9.29
N SER A 348 27.55 10.14 9.58
CA SER A 348 28.88 10.07 10.18
C SER A 348 29.57 8.75 9.82
N GLU A 349 30.87 8.80 9.50
CA GLU A 349 31.75 7.63 9.34
C GLU A 349 32.41 7.22 10.66
N SER A 350 32.22 8.00 11.72
CA SER A 350 32.87 7.73 13.00
C SER A 350 32.28 6.47 13.62
N ALA A 351 33.14 5.59 14.14
CA ALA A 351 32.72 4.52 15.01
C ALA A 351 32.05 5.09 16.28
N TRP A 352 31.15 4.30 16.89
CA TRP A 352 30.57 4.66 18.18
C TRP A 352 31.64 4.71 19.27
N GLY A 353 31.62 5.79 20.04
CA GLY A 353 32.34 5.91 21.30
C GLY A 353 31.57 5.28 22.47
N PRO A 354 32.14 5.32 23.69
CA PRO A 354 31.47 4.79 24.88
C PRO A 354 30.09 5.43 25.11
N GLY A 355 29.06 4.59 25.21
CA GLY A 355 27.68 5.02 25.47
C GLY A 355 26.90 5.49 24.24
N GLN A 356 27.50 5.42 23.04
CA GLN A 356 26.82 5.70 21.78
C GLN A 356 26.33 4.42 21.12
N GLY A 357 25.30 4.54 20.29
CA GLY A 357 24.70 3.41 19.60
C GLY A 357 23.79 3.81 18.43
N PRO A 358 22.94 2.88 17.97
CA PRO A 358 22.07 3.09 16.81
C PRO A 358 21.18 4.34 16.90
N ASP A 359 20.73 4.72 18.10
CA ASP A 359 19.91 5.92 18.30
C ASP A 359 20.65 7.23 17.99
N ASP A 360 21.99 7.24 18.04
CA ASP A 360 22.81 8.41 17.76
C ASP A 360 23.04 8.58 16.27
N TRP A 361 23.64 7.56 15.65
CA TRP A 361 23.81 7.37 14.20
C TRP A 361 24.19 5.91 13.95
N ILE A 362 24.18 5.44 12.70
CA ILE A 362 24.85 4.18 12.34
C ILE A 362 26.06 4.57 11.47
N PRO A 363 27.29 4.10 11.78
CA PRO A 363 28.47 4.44 10.99
C PRO A 363 28.25 4.15 9.51
N GLU A 364 28.59 5.14 8.67
CA GLU A 364 28.42 5.12 7.22
C GLU A 364 26.98 5.03 6.71
N ALA A 365 25.98 4.99 7.60
CA ALA A 365 24.60 4.85 7.19
C ALA A 365 24.02 6.18 6.70
N ARG A 366 23.39 6.12 5.53
CA ARG A 366 22.82 7.26 4.81
C ARG A 366 21.32 7.30 4.91
N GLY A 367 20.79 8.49 5.11
CA GLY A 367 19.37 8.73 5.28
C GLY A 367 18.57 8.55 3.99
N TRP A 368 17.30 8.18 4.16
CA TRP A 368 16.29 8.19 3.13
C TRP A 368 14.92 8.44 3.74
N THR A 369 14.21 9.46 3.25
CA THR A 369 12.94 9.92 3.82
C THR A 369 11.79 9.02 3.46
N TRP A 370 10.84 8.84 4.38
CA TRP A 370 9.72 7.93 4.16
C TRP A 370 8.35 8.46 4.56
N ASP A 371 8.16 9.12 5.69
CA ASP A 371 6.85 9.69 6.02
C ASP A 371 6.95 10.78 7.06
N VAL A 372 6.02 11.75 7.04
CA VAL A 372 5.98 12.85 7.99
C VAL A 372 4.54 13.28 8.24
N HIS A 373 4.17 13.47 9.49
CA HIS A 373 2.84 13.93 9.91
C HIS A 373 2.94 14.82 11.16
N TYR A 374 1.82 15.44 11.54
CA TYR A 374 1.74 16.23 12.76
C TYR A 374 1.28 15.35 13.92
N GLY A 375 2.03 15.37 15.02
CA GLY A 375 1.57 14.80 16.27
C GLY A 375 0.37 15.56 16.83
N ALA A 376 -0.31 14.97 17.81
CA ALA A 376 -1.46 15.59 18.48
C ALA A 376 -1.12 16.94 19.17
N ASP A 377 0.16 17.22 19.42
CA ASP A 377 0.68 18.49 19.93
C ASP A 377 1.01 19.51 18.83
N GLY A 378 0.78 19.17 17.56
CA GLY A 378 1.11 19.97 16.38
C GLY A 378 2.58 19.95 15.99
N HIS A 379 3.43 19.19 16.69
CA HIS A 379 4.83 19.04 16.34
C HIS A 379 5.03 17.97 15.26
N PRO A 380 6.03 18.13 14.37
CA PRO A 380 6.28 17.15 13.33
C PRO A 380 6.83 15.84 13.92
N VAL A 381 6.32 14.74 13.37
CA VAL A 381 6.73 13.35 13.61
C VAL A 381 7.05 12.74 12.25
N CYS A 382 8.13 11.99 12.15
CA CYS A 382 8.53 11.37 10.89
C CYS A 382 9.13 9.99 11.07
N VAL A 383 9.03 9.19 10.02
CA VAL A 383 9.81 7.96 9.85
C VAL A 383 10.73 8.10 8.65
N PHE A 384 11.92 7.55 8.79
CA PHE A 384 12.93 7.52 7.75
C PHE A 384 13.75 6.26 7.93
N GLN A 385 14.52 5.92 6.91
CA GLN A 385 15.44 4.81 6.98
C GLN A 385 16.89 5.27 6.85
N ALA A 386 17.81 4.46 7.35
CA ALA A 386 19.23 4.59 7.11
C ALA A 386 19.75 3.30 6.44
N GLN A 387 20.62 3.42 5.45
CA GLN A 387 21.17 2.28 4.70
C GLN A 387 22.69 2.19 4.83
N VAL A 388 23.19 0.98 5.07
CA VAL A 388 24.61 0.59 5.04
C VAL A 388 24.83 -0.48 3.96
N GLY A 389 25.97 -0.43 3.25
CA GLY A 389 26.34 -1.32 2.15
C GLY A 389 26.85 -0.56 0.91
N ASP A 390 27.66 -1.22 0.05
CA ASP A 390 28.42 -0.56 -1.03
C ASP A 390 27.53 0.24 -1.99
N THR A 391 28.03 1.43 -2.28
CA THR A 391 27.41 2.51 -3.05
C THR A 391 28.46 3.32 -3.81
N ASN A 392 29.71 2.90 -3.76
CA ASN A 392 30.75 3.47 -4.61
C ASN A 392 30.67 2.92 -6.04
N ASN A 393 29.60 2.20 -6.40
CA ASN A 393 29.39 1.63 -7.72
C ASN A 393 30.55 0.70 -8.15
N VAL A 394 31.31 0.15 -7.19
CA VAL A 394 32.39 -0.81 -7.47
C VAL A 394 31.79 -2.20 -7.69
N LEU A 395 30.63 -2.48 -7.09
CA LEU A 395 29.95 -3.77 -7.20
C LEU A 395 28.45 -3.56 -7.50
N SER A 396 28.11 -3.06 -8.69
CA SER A 396 26.83 -3.36 -9.35
C SER A 396 26.69 -4.86 -9.71
N ASP A 397 27.39 -5.71 -8.95
CA ASP A 397 27.49 -7.14 -9.09
C ASP A 397 26.75 -7.77 -7.92
N SER A 398 25.92 -8.75 -8.24
CA SER A 398 25.02 -9.51 -7.36
C SER A 398 25.57 -10.03 -6.01
N GLN A 399 26.88 -9.89 -5.75
CA GLN A 399 27.57 -10.53 -4.63
C GLN A 399 27.40 -9.82 -3.28
N GLU A 400 27.20 -8.50 -3.23
CA GLU A 400 27.11 -7.75 -1.96
C GLU A 400 25.71 -7.25 -1.58
N TRP A 401 24.75 -7.17 -2.51
CA TRP A 401 23.35 -6.88 -2.18
C TRP A 401 22.77 -7.78 -1.05
N PRO A 402 23.11 -9.09 -0.97
CA PRO A 402 22.68 -9.91 0.16
C PRO A 402 23.13 -9.39 1.54
N ASN A 403 24.16 -8.55 1.58
CA ASN A 403 24.78 -8.00 2.80
C ASN A 403 24.38 -6.54 3.08
N SER A 404 23.80 -5.82 2.13
CA SER A 404 23.26 -4.47 2.37
C SER A 404 22.15 -4.51 3.43
N ARG A 405 22.14 -3.54 4.34
CA ARG A 405 21.16 -3.45 5.42
C ARG A 405 20.49 -2.09 5.50
N ILE A 406 19.19 -2.14 5.74
CA ILE A 406 18.33 -0.97 5.95
C ILE A 406 17.84 -1.00 7.41
N TYR A 407 17.80 0.18 8.01
CA TYR A 407 17.44 0.41 9.41
C TYR A 407 16.34 1.45 9.47
N TYR A 408 15.28 1.20 10.23
CA TYR A 408 14.14 2.10 10.36
C TYR A 408 14.23 2.96 11.61
N TYR A 409 13.89 4.22 11.45
CA TYR A 409 13.88 5.22 12.50
C TYR A 409 12.53 5.88 12.62
N TYR A 410 12.14 6.14 13.87
CA TYR A 410 11.08 7.06 14.23
C TYR A 410 11.70 8.30 14.86
N ALA A 411 11.24 9.49 14.49
CA ALA A 411 11.68 10.71 15.11
C ALA A 411 10.51 11.68 15.33
N ARG A 412 10.58 12.43 16.43
CA ARG A 412 9.60 13.46 16.79
C ARG A 412 10.30 14.71 17.29
N TRP A 413 9.72 15.86 16.99
CA TRP A 413 10.09 17.10 17.66
C TRP A 413 9.43 17.18 19.04
N THR A 414 10.23 17.48 20.06
CA THR A 414 9.77 17.57 21.46
C THR A 414 9.35 18.99 21.88
N GLY A 415 9.42 19.95 20.96
CA GLY A 415 9.36 21.38 21.26
C GLY A 415 10.73 22.02 21.44
N THR A 416 11.75 21.23 21.81
CA THR A 416 13.13 21.73 22.05
C THR A 416 14.22 21.00 21.28
N ALA A 417 14.01 19.72 20.95
CA ALA A 417 14.97 18.89 20.23
C ALA A 417 14.27 17.78 19.43
N TRP A 418 14.91 17.31 18.37
CA TRP A 418 14.53 16.07 17.69
C TRP A 418 14.94 14.89 18.57
N GLN A 419 13.96 14.10 18.99
CA GLN A 419 14.17 12.77 19.56
C GLN A 419 14.04 11.76 18.44
N LYS A 420 15.07 10.95 18.22
CA LYS A 420 15.06 9.87 17.22
C LYS A 420 15.37 8.52 17.87
N ARG A 421 14.78 7.46 17.34
CA ARG A 421 14.96 6.08 17.81
C ARG A 421 15.11 5.14 16.64
N PHE A 422 16.08 4.25 16.75
CA PHE A 422 16.19 3.07 15.91
C PHE A 422 15.08 2.08 16.34
N ILE A 423 14.12 1.83 15.45
CA ILE A 423 12.88 1.11 15.80
C ILE A 423 12.78 -0.29 15.21
N ALA A 424 13.49 -0.56 14.11
CA ALA A 424 13.52 -1.88 13.50
C ALA A 424 14.71 -2.06 12.57
N GLN A 425 15.29 -3.26 12.59
CA GLN A 425 16.06 -3.79 11.48
C GLN A 425 15.09 -4.03 10.32
N ALA A 426 15.23 -3.31 9.21
CA ALA A 426 14.32 -3.48 8.06
C ALA A 426 14.68 -4.72 7.23
N GLY A 427 15.91 -5.21 7.37
CA GLY A 427 16.46 -6.30 6.57
C GLY A 427 17.27 -5.74 5.40
N ARG A 428 17.06 -6.27 4.20
CA ARG A 428 17.79 -5.84 2.98
C ARG A 428 16.91 -5.04 2.02
N ALA A 429 17.51 -4.45 0.99
CA ALA A 429 16.76 -3.81 -0.08
C ALA A 429 15.93 -4.81 -0.90
N ILE A 430 14.85 -4.34 -1.53
CA ILE A 430 13.92 -5.17 -2.34
C ILE A 430 14.66 -5.85 -3.50
N TYR A 431 15.57 -5.14 -4.16
CA TYR A 431 16.37 -5.66 -5.28
C TYR A 431 17.74 -4.96 -5.38
N SER A 432 18.65 -5.51 -6.17
CA SER A 432 20.06 -5.07 -6.21
C SER A 432 20.32 -3.76 -6.96
N GLY A 433 19.44 -3.38 -7.89
CA GLY A 433 19.62 -2.17 -8.70
C GLY A 433 19.40 -0.86 -7.94
N GLU A 434 18.68 -0.90 -6.83
CA GLU A 434 18.51 0.23 -5.90
C GLU A 434 18.59 -0.28 -4.46
N ALA A 435 19.83 -0.35 -3.93
CA ALA A 435 20.10 -0.91 -2.60
C ALA A 435 19.56 -0.06 -1.43
N ASP A 436 18.94 1.08 -1.71
CA ASP A 436 18.21 1.92 -0.75
C ASP A 436 16.69 1.71 -0.78
N TYR A 437 16.15 0.83 -1.62
CA TYR A 437 14.70 0.60 -1.67
C TYR A 437 14.29 -0.41 -0.60
N GLY A 438 13.67 0.07 0.48
CA GLY A 438 13.17 -0.76 1.58
C GLY A 438 11.72 -1.21 1.41
N GLY A 439 11.28 -2.13 2.27
CA GLY A 439 9.90 -2.61 2.33
C GLY A 439 8.89 -1.50 2.59
N GLY A 440 9.21 -0.61 3.53
CA GLY A 440 8.58 0.68 3.72
C GLY A 440 7.93 0.86 5.08
N MET A 441 7.48 2.09 5.35
CA MET A 441 6.87 2.49 6.61
C MET A 441 5.74 3.49 6.36
N CYS A 442 4.83 3.63 7.31
CA CYS A 442 3.94 4.78 7.38
C CYS A 442 3.59 5.10 8.83
N ILE A 443 3.23 6.35 9.07
CA ILE A 443 2.67 6.82 10.33
C ILE A 443 1.16 6.95 10.15
N ASP A 444 0.38 6.62 11.17
CA ASP A 444 -1.04 6.96 11.17
C ASP A 444 -1.18 8.49 11.33
N PRO A 445 -1.74 9.20 10.33
CA PRO A 445 -1.86 10.66 10.36
C PRO A 445 -2.78 11.15 11.49
N GLU A 446 -3.72 10.34 11.96
CA GLU A 446 -4.67 10.70 13.02
C GLU A 446 -4.14 10.34 14.41
N ASP A 447 -3.22 9.36 14.50
CA ASP A 447 -2.51 8.99 15.73
C ASP A 447 -1.05 8.62 15.45
N THR A 448 -0.17 9.62 15.45
CA THR A 448 1.27 9.43 15.19
C THR A 448 2.04 8.54 16.18
N ASN A 449 1.36 7.97 17.19
CA ASN A 449 1.90 6.90 18.03
C ASN A 449 1.72 5.50 17.41
N VAL A 450 0.99 5.40 16.32
CA VAL A 450 0.79 4.17 15.55
C VAL A 450 1.58 4.27 14.26
N ILE A 451 2.38 3.26 14.00
CA ILE A 451 3.16 3.13 12.76
C ILE A 451 3.00 1.73 12.18
N TYR A 452 3.22 1.60 10.89
CA TYR A 452 3.34 0.31 10.22
C TYR A 452 4.67 0.25 9.49
N ILE A 453 5.31 -0.92 9.54
CA ILE A 453 6.58 -1.16 8.84
C ILE A 453 6.47 -2.45 8.04
N SER A 454 7.18 -2.54 6.93
CA SER A 454 7.35 -3.74 6.12
C SER A 454 8.82 -4.17 6.14
N THR A 455 9.09 -5.39 6.59
CA THR A 455 10.45 -5.90 6.82
C THR A 455 10.59 -7.37 6.46
N ASN A 456 11.78 -7.75 5.96
CA ASN A 456 12.17 -9.15 5.75
C ASN A 456 13.27 -9.62 6.70
N ALA A 457 13.54 -8.88 7.78
CA ALA A 457 14.43 -9.31 8.84
C ALA A 457 13.81 -10.46 9.66
N ALA A 458 14.62 -11.43 10.10
CA ALA A 458 14.13 -12.51 10.96
C ALA A 458 13.81 -12.03 12.38
N ASN A 459 14.58 -11.07 12.89
CA ASN A 459 14.43 -10.47 14.22
C ASN A 459 14.41 -8.94 14.09
N PRO A 460 13.34 -8.35 13.52
CA PRO A 460 13.31 -6.93 13.22
C PRO A 460 13.44 -6.04 14.46
N PHE A 461 13.05 -6.53 15.63
CA PHE A 461 12.99 -5.75 16.86
C PHE A 461 14.15 -6.04 17.84
N ASP A 462 15.24 -6.64 17.35
CA ASP A 462 16.51 -6.67 18.08
C ASP A 462 17.28 -5.37 17.80
N LEU A 463 17.18 -4.44 18.76
CA LEU A 463 17.60 -3.04 18.61
C LEU A 463 18.94 -2.74 19.31
N ALA A 464 19.58 -3.74 19.90
CA ALA A 464 20.79 -3.52 20.70
C ALA A 464 22.01 -3.13 19.86
N ASP A 465 22.13 -3.66 18.64
CA ASP A 465 23.20 -3.32 17.69
C ASP A 465 22.75 -3.50 16.21
N VAL A 466 23.71 -3.43 15.28
CA VAL A 466 23.50 -3.57 13.83
C VAL A 466 24.27 -4.74 13.21
N ASN A 467 24.86 -5.63 14.01
CA ASN A 467 26.01 -6.44 13.59
C ASN A 467 25.71 -7.60 12.65
N ASN A 468 24.50 -8.17 12.60
CA ASN A 468 24.09 -9.01 11.47
C ASN A 468 22.60 -9.36 11.58
N VAL A 469 21.79 -8.77 10.69
CA VAL A 469 20.36 -9.06 10.63
C VAL A 469 20.16 -10.20 9.64
N PRO A 470 19.93 -11.45 10.08
CA PRO A 470 19.53 -12.49 9.15
C PRO A 470 18.15 -12.15 8.56
N LEU A 471 17.91 -12.60 7.34
CA LEU A 471 16.59 -12.52 6.74
C LEU A 471 15.70 -13.62 7.34
N ALA A 472 14.39 -13.38 7.35
CA ALA A 472 13.41 -14.41 7.64
C ALA A 472 13.60 -15.61 6.70
N ALA A 473 13.14 -16.81 7.09
CA ALA A 473 13.39 -18.04 6.34
C ALA A 473 12.91 -17.99 4.88
N ASN A 474 11.75 -17.36 4.63
CA ASN A 474 11.22 -17.12 3.28
C ASN A 474 11.71 -15.79 2.67
N ALA A 475 12.46 -14.98 3.43
CA ALA A 475 12.93 -13.64 3.08
C ALA A 475 11.84 -12.68 2.58
N ARG A 476 10.57 -12.95 2.93
CA ARG A 476 9.43 -12.13 2.53
C ARG A 476 9.30 -10.89 3.38
N PHE A 477 8.88 -9.81 2.76
CA PHE A 477 8.51 -8.60 3.45
C PHE A 477 7.13 -8.76 4.09
N GLU A 478 7.10 -8.68 5.42
CA GLU A 478 5.89 -8.76 6.23
C GLU A 478 5.63 -7.43 6.93
N ILE A 479 4.34 -7.11 7.10
CA ILE A 479 3.90 -5.89 7.76
C ILE A 479 3.71 -6.11 9.25
N PHE A 480 4.22 -5.18 10.05
CA PHE A 480 4.02 -5.11 11.49
C PHE A 480 3.43 -3.77 11.88
N LYS A 481 2.50 -3.78 12.83
CA LYS A 481 1.95 -2.60 13.49
C LYS A 481 2.74 -2.33 14.77
N GLY A 482 3.28 -1.12 14.88
CA GLY A 482 3.94 -0.62 16.08
C GLY A 482 3.04 0.38 16.79
N VAL A 483 2.90 0.25 18.11
CA VAL A 483 2.22 1.24 18.96
C VAL A 483 3.16 1.69 20.06
N THR A 484 3.37 3.00 20.19
CA THR A 484 4.10 3.60 21.30
C THR A 484 3.15 4.28 22.29
N SER A 485 3.55 4.35 23.55
CA SER A 485 2.85 5.11 24.61
C SER A 485 3.76 6.10 25.34
N ASP A 486 5.03 6.18 24.94
CA ASP A 486 6.08 6.96 25.58
C ASP A 486 6.74 7.94 24.60
N GLY A 487 6.04 8.27 23.52
CA GLY A 487 6.52 9.20 22.51
C GLY A 487 7.57 8.60 21.58
N GLY A 488 7.45 7.33 21.26
CA GLY A 488 8.30 6.62 20.31
C GLY A 488 9.63 6.17 20.90
N LEU A 489 9.78 6.16 22.22
CA LEU A 489 10.97 5.60 22.90
C LEU A 489 10.95 4.08 22.83
N THR A 490 9.77 3.48 22.99
CA THR A 490 9.53 2.05 22.84
C THR A 490 8.24 1.79 22.05
N PHE A 491 8.18 0.63 21.39
CA PHE A 491 7.03 0.18 20.62
C PHE A 491 6.63 -1.23 21.02
N THR A 492 5.31 -1.46 21.11
CA THR A 492 4.73 -2.80 21.10
C THR A 492 4.40 -3.16 19.66
N TRP A 493 4.91 -4.30 19.21
CA TRP A 493 4.77 -4.75 17.83
C TRP A 493 3.84 -5.95 17.70
N THR A 494 2.96 -5.90 16.71
CA THR A 494 2.04 -6.99 16.35
C THR A 494 2.15 -7.26 14.85
N PRO A 495 2.31 -8.52 14.40
CA PRO A 495 2.27 -8.84 12.98
C PRO A 495 0.89 -8.51 12.39
N VAL A 496 0.88 -7.88 11.22
CA VAL A 496 -0.32 -7.65 10.40
C VAL A 496 -0.43 -8.72 9.33
N THR A 497 0.70 -9.05 8.70
CA THR A 497 0.86 -10.17 7.77
C THR A 497 1.92 -11.13 8.31
N SER A 498 1.86 -12.39 7.90
CA SER A 498 2.82 -13.43 8.30
C SER A 498 2.75 -14.61 7.36
N ASN A 499 3.91 -15.22 7.06
CA ASN A 499 4.01 -16.40 6.17
C ASN A 499 3.36 -16.15 4.80
N SER A 500 3.43 -14.92 4.32
CA SER A 500 2.88 -14.54 3.02
C SER A 500 3.69 -15.19 1.91
N GLU A 501 3.01 -15.60 0.84
CA GLU A 501 3.66 -16.16 -0.33
C GLU A 501 4.38 -15.11 -1.17
N GLN A 502 3.86 -13.89 -1.13
CA GLN A 502 4.36 -12.71 -1.84
C GLN A 502 4.72 -11.59 -0.86
N ASP A 503 5.55 -10.64 -1.32
CA ASP A 503 5.99 -9.52 -0.49
C ASP A 503 4.85 -8.53 -0.23
N ASN A 504 4.76 -8.02 1.01
CA ASN A 504 3.84 -6.95 1.39
C ASN A 504 4.62 -5.64 1.54
N LEU A 505 4.42 -4.70 0.64
CA LEU A 505 5.32 -3.58 0.43
C LEU A 505 4.61 -2.22 0.48
N ARG A 506 5.36 -1.24 0.97
CA ARG A 506 5.08 0.20 1.02
C ARG A 506 3.71 0.52 1.61
N PRO A 507 3.46 0.12 2.88
CA PRO A 507 2.24 0.49 3.55
C PRO A 507 2.06 2.01 3.60
N ILE A 508 0.82 2.46 3.48
CA ILE A 508 0.38 3.85 3.63
C ILE A 508 -0.92 3.89 4.43
N ILE A 509 -1.18 5.03 5.08
CA ILE A 509 -2.48 5.31 5.71
C ILE A 509 -3.03 6.59 5.10
N PRO A 510 -4.14 6.51 4.35
CA PRO A 510 -4.83 7.69 3.85
C PRO A 510 -5.33 8.57 5.02
N GLU A 511 -5.17 9.88 4.90
CA GLU A 511 -5.70 10.83 5.87
C GLU A 511 -7.24 10.79 5.94
N ASN A 512 -7.80 11.23 7.07
CA ASN A 512 -9.24 11.34 7.32
C ASN A 512 -9.99 10.00 7.26
N SER A 513 -9.35 8.90 7.66
CA SER A 513 -10.02 7.60 7.70
C SER A 513 -11.20 7.58 8.69
N PRO A 514 -12.38 7.07 8.28
CA PRO A 514 -13.53 6.92 9.18
C PRO A 514 -13.50 5.60 9.99
N PHE A 515 -12.44 4.81 9.88
CA PHE A 515 -12.29 3.50 10.52
C PHE A 515 -11.30 3.55 11.69
N ASP A 516 -11.50 2.72 12.72
CA ASP A 516 -10.57 2.65 13.86
C ASP A 516 -9.18 2.12 13.48
N GLU A 517 -9.08 1.38 12.37
CA GLU A 517 -7.82 0.93 11.79
C GLU A 517 -7.91 0.95 10.27
N THR A 518 -6.90 1.53 9.63
CA THR A 518 -6.76 1.60 8.18
C THR A 518 -5.33 1.34 7.76
N LEU A 519 -5.16 0.57 6.70
CA LEU A 519 -3.86 0.35 6.07
C LEU A 519 -4.07 0.01 4.59
N VAL A 520 -3.25 0.57 3.72
CA VAL A 520 -3.23 0.24 2.28
C VAL A 520 -1.79 -0.12 1.91
N TRP A 521 -1.58 -1.18 1.13
CA TRP A 521 -0.25 -1.61 0.66
C TRP A 521 -0.38 -2.35 -0.67
N PHE A 522 0.74 -2.61 -1.34
CA PHE A 522 0.72 -3.54 -2.47
C PHE A 522 1.39 -4.86 -2.12
N ASN A 523 0.82 -5.94 -2.64
CA ASN A 523 1.25 -7.31 -2.42
C ASN A 523 1.58 -7.95 -3.77
N GLY A 524 2.71 -8.66 -3.85
CA GLY A 524 3.12 -9.33 -5.08
C GLY A 524 4.64 -9.34 -5.29
N THR A 525 5.04 -9.54 -6.55
CA THR A 525 6.46 -9.53 -6.94
C THR A 525 6.87 -8.16 -7.47
N TYR A 526 7.90 -7.58 -6.86
CA TYR A 526 8.50 -6.33 -7.31
C TYR A 526 9.99 -6.58 -7.65
N ASN A 527 10.32 -6.63 -8.93
CA ASN A 527 11.70 -6.87 -9.39
C ASN A 527 12.49 -5.58 -9.57
N SER A 528 11.82 -4.50 -10.00
CA SER A 528 12.37 -3.15 -10.11
C SER A 528 11.23 -2.14 -10.22
N TYR A 529 11.55 -0.84 -10.18
CA TYR A 529 10.57 0.21 -10.45
C TYR A 529 9.95 0.17 -11.85
N THR A 530 10.49 -0.61 -12.79
CA THR A 530 9.94 -0.82 -14.14
C THR A 530 9.46 -2.26 -14.39
N SER A 531 9.52 -3.14 -13.40
CA SER A 531 9.13 -4.55 -13.51
C SER A 531 8.52 -5.03 -12.21
N PHE A 532 7.20 -5.17 -12.22
CA PHE A 532 6.42 -5.55 -11.06
C PHE A 532 5.13 -6.23 -11.51
N SER A 533 4.62 -7.11 -10.65
CA SER A 533 3.32 -7.78 -10.76
C SER A 533 2.73 -7.80 -9.36
N THR A 534 1.91 -6.80 -9.05
CA THR A 534 1.42 -6.54 -7.70
C THR A 534 -0.05 -6.14 -7.75
N ARG A 535 -0.80 -6.55 -6.73
CA ARG A 535 -2.15 -6.08 -6.42
C ARG A 535 -2.13 -5.10 -5.26
N VAL A 536 -3.21 -4.35 -5.07
CA VAL A 536 -3.36 -3.41 -3.97
C VAL A 536 -4.35 -3.96 -2.95
N LEU A 537 -3.92 -4.01 -1.69
CA LEU A 537 -4.69 -4.54 -0.56
C LEU A 537 -5.00 -3.43 0.44
N ALA A 538 -6.11 -3.57 1.16
CA ALA A 538 -6.47 -2.67 2.24
C ALA A 538 -7.09 -3.38 3.45
N ILE A 539 -6.77 -2.89 4.65
CA ILE A 539 -7.49 -3.19 5.89
C ILE A 539 -8.33 -1.97 6.22
N LEU A 540 -9.64 -2.17 6.42
CA LEU A 540 -10.59 -1.16 6.92
C LEU A 540 -11.37 -1.79 8.07
N ARG A 541 -11.03 -1.44 9.32
CA ARG A 541 -11.55 -2.16 10.49
C ARG A 541 -12.12 -1.23 11.53
N ASN A 542 -13.24 -1.66 12.09
CA ASN A 542 -13.81 -1.09 13.30
C ASN A 542 -13.78 -2.11 14.43
N ARG A 543 -13.45 -1.63 15.64
CA ARG A 543 -13.69 -2.38 16.87
C ARG A 543 -15.20 -2.58 17.01
N LEU A 544 -15.61 -3.85 17.11
CA LEU A 544 -17.01 -4.23 17.18
C LEU A 544 -17.66 -3.64 18.44
N ARG A 545 -18.56 -2.68 18.23
CA ARG A 545 -19.28 -1.98 19.30
C ARG A 545 -20.72 -1.71 18.88
N VAL A 546 -21.67 -2.14 19.71
CA VAL A 546 -23.09 -1.76 19.54
C VAL A 546 -23.20 -0.26 19.83
N LYS A 547 -23.67 0.50 18.85
CA LYS A 547 -23.88 1.95 18.95
C LYS A 547 -25.27 2.28 19.47
N THR A 548 -26.30 1.61 18.95
CA THR A 548 -27.70 1.81 19.34
C THR A 548 -28.43 0.49 19.40
N SER A 549 -29.48 0.44 20.22
CA SER A 549 -30.40 -0.69 20.30
C SER A 549 -31.82 -0.20 20.52
N SER A 550 -32.80 -0.90 19.96
CA SER A 550 -34.21 -0.71 20.24
C SER A 550 -34.92 -2.06 20.33
N ILE A 551 -35.97 -2.12 21.14
CA ILE A 551 -36.78 -3.31 21.34
C ILE A 551 -38.23 -2.94 21.09
N SER A 552 -38.94 -3.75 20.32
CA SER A 552 -40.38 -3.65 20.10
C SER A 552 -41.06 -4.90 20.66
N PRO A 553 -41.52 -4.89 21.92
CA PRO A 553 -42.23 -6.03 22.50
C PRO A 553 -43.52 -6.35 21.73
N ALA A 554 -44.22 -5.32 21.24
CA ALA A 554 -45.44 -5.48 20.47
C ALA A 554 -45.20 -6.18 19.10
N ALA A 555 -44.04 -5.96 18.49
CA ALA A 555 -43.67 -6.62 17.23
C ALA A 555 -42.84 -7.90 17.44
N ASN A 556 -42.48 -8.24 18.69
CA ASN A 556 -41.55 -9.30 19.04
C ASN A 556 -40.21 -9.21 18.27
N THR A 557 -39.66 -7.99 18.16
CA THR A 557 -38.39 -7.73 17.47
C THR A 557 -37.44 -6.87 18.30
N ALA A 558 -36.15 -6.97 17.96
CA ALA A 558 -35.12 -6.03 18.38
C ALA A 558 -34.36 -5.50 17.16
N THR A 559 -33.88 -4.27 17.24
CA THR A 559 -32.98 -3.67 16.26
C THR A 559 -31.67 -3.32 16.94
N LEU A 560 -30.55 -3.75 16.39
CA LEU A 560 -29.22 -3.35 16.81
C LEU A 560 -28.52 -2.62 15.67
N SER A 561 -27.76 -1.58 16.00
CA SER A 561 -26.79 -0.97 15.10
C SER A 561 -25.41 -0.99 15.74
N TRP A 562 -24.38 -1.41 14.99
CA TRP A 562 -23.01 -1.54 15.50
C TRP A 562 -21.99 -0.99 14.50
N ALA A 563 -20.80 -0.62 14.99
CA ALA A 563 -19.66 -0.33 14.12
C ALA A 563 -19.23 -1.63 13.42
N SER A 564 -19.16 -1.61 12.10
CA SER A 564 -18.82 -2.76 11.27
C SER A 564 -17.58 -2.49 10.42
N SER A 565 -16.94 -3.56 9.99
CA SER A 565 -15.83 -3.58 9.04
C SER A 565 -16.38 -4.03 7.69
N PRO A 566 -16.05 -3.34 6.58
CA PRO A 566 -16.50 -3.75 5.25
C PRO A 566 -16.04 -5.17 4.89
N GLY A 567 -16.83 -5.86 4.05
CA GLY A 567 -16.58 -7.25 3.64
C GLY A 567 -16.84 -8.32 4.71
N TRP A 568 -17.14 -7.92 5.97
CA TRP A 568 -17.39 -8.88 7.04
C TRP A 568 -18.87 -9.29 7.10
N ARG A 569 -19.12 -10.52 7.57
CA ARG A 569 -20.46 -11.00 7.94
C ARG A 569 -20.59 -11.11 9.44
N TYR A 570 -21.79 -10.84 9.93
CA TYR A 570 -22.12 -10.85 11.34
C TYR A 570 -23.27 -11.80 11.65
N ARG A 571 -23.30 -12.25 12.90
CA ARG A 571 -24.49 -12.82 13.54
C ARG A 571 -24.81 -12.11 14.83
N VAL A 572 -26.07 -12.22 15.21
CA VAL A 572 -26.57 -11.82 16.52
C VAL A 572 -26.95 -13.07 17.28
N THR A 573 -26.28 -13.30 18.40
CA THR A 573 -26.61 -14.35 19.35
C THR A 573 -27.31 -13.75 20.57
N ALA A 574 -28.00 -14.58 21.33
CA ALA A 574 -28.84 -14.16 22.43
C ALA A 574 -28.76 -15.11 23.62
N SER A 575 -28.97 -14.55 24.81
CA SER A 575 -29.02 -15.27 26.09
C SER A 575 -30.09 -14.66 27.01
N ALA A 576 -30.66 -15.46 27.90
CA ALA A 576 -31.55 -14.99 28.96
C ALA A 576 -30.78 -14.43 30.17
N ASP A 577 -29.49 -14.78 30.34
CA ASP A 577 -28.75 -14.59 31.59
C ASP A 577 -27.30 -14.09 31.42
N LEU A 578 -26.92 -13.68 30.20
CA LEU A 578 -25.56 -13.30 29.78
C LEU A 578 -24.54 -14.45 29.70
N ASN A 579 -24.93 -15.69 29.97
CA ASN A 579 -24.04 -16.83 29.83
C ASN A 579 -24.23 -17.51 28.48
N GLY A 580 -23.11 -17.84 27.81
CA GLY A 580 -23.04 -18.77 26.68
C GLY A 580 -23.69 -18.35 25.35
N PHE A 581 -24.55 -17.33 25.31
CA PHE A 581 -25.30 -16.87 24.13
C PHE A 581 -25.76 -18.00 23.19
N PRO A 582 -26.50 -19.02 23.70
CA PRO A 582 -26.75 -20.26 22.98
C PRO A 582 -27.80 -20.16 21.86
N HIS A 583 -28.47 -19.01 21.72
CA HIS A 583 -29.54 -18.82 20.75
C HIS A 583 -29.10 -17.88 19.63
N THR A 584 -29.27 -18.28 18.38
CA THR A 584 -29.07 -17.38 17.24
C THR A 584 -30.34 -16.57 17.00
N ALA A 585 -30.24 -15.25 17.00
CA ALA A 585 -31.34 -14.33 16.68
C ALA A 585 -31.32 -13.93 15.20
N ALA A 586 -30.13 -13.76 14.62
CA ALA A 586 -29.93 -13.53 13.20
C ALA A 586 -28.50 -13.95 12.80
N SER A 587 -28.29 -14.31 11.54
CA SER A 587 -26.99 -14.72 11.00
C SER A 587 -26.87 -14.34 9.54
N GLY A 588 -25.64 -14.21 9.03
CA GLY A 588 -25.41 -13.87 7.63
C GLY A 588 -25.75 -12.41 7.31
N ILE A 589 -25.53 -11.53 8.28
CA ILE A 589 -25.77 -10.09 8.12
C ILE A 589 -24.51 -9.50 7.50
N ASP A 590 -24.59 -9.10 6.22
CA ASP A 590 -23.47 -8.43 5.54
C ASP A 590 -23.22 -7.04 6.14
N ALA A 591 -21.94 -6.67 6.20
CA ALA A 591 -21.53 -5.33 6.60
C ALA A 591 -22.11 -4.26 5.65
N GLN A 592 -22.56 -3.16 6.22
CA GLN A 592 -23.04 -1.97 5.50
C GLN A 592 -21.99 -0.85 5.55
N GLY A 593 -20.72 -1.22 5.39
CA GLY A 593 -19.56 -0.35 5.56
C GLY A 593 -19.19 -0.12 7.01
N GLY A 594 -19.22 1.14 7.47
CA GLY A 594 -18.77 1.52 8.81
C GLY A 594 -19.81 1.33 9.93
N THR A 595 -21.08 1.16 9.61
CA THR A 595 -22.13 0.87 10.60
C THR A 595 -23.19 -0.02 9.98
N THR A 596 -23.45 -1.16 10.62
CA THR A 596 -24.47 -2.12 10.18
C THR A 596 -25.64 -2.08 11.14
N SER A 597 -26.86 -2.12 10.59
CA SER A 597 -28.09 -2.21 11.37
C SER A 597 -28.92 -3.41 10.95
N ALA A 598 -29.38 -4.20 11.92
CA ALA A 598 -30.25 -5.34 11.67
C ALA A 598 -31.44 -5.33 12.63
N THR A 599 -32.62 -5.61 12.09
CA THR A 599 -33.84 -5.90 12.86
C THR A 599 -34.15 -7.38 12.76
N PHE A 600 -34.37 -8.04 13.89
CA PHE A 600 -34.56 -9.47 13.96
C PHE A 600 -35.60 -9.83 15.04
N PRO A 601 -36.30 -10.97 14.91
CA PRO A 601 -37.24 -11.43 15.93
C PRO A 601 -36.50 -11.92 17.19
N PHE A 602 -37.18 -11.95 18.33
CA PHE A 602 -36.67 -12.67 19.49
C PHE A 602 -36.57 -14.16 19.15
N PRO A 603 -35.49 -14.87 19.55
CA PRO A 603 -35.45 -16.32 19.48
C PRO A 603 -36.65 -16.92 20.22
N ALA A 604 -37.25 -17.98 19.69
CA ALA A 604 -38.45 -18.61 20.27
C ALA A 604 -38.27 -18.97 21.77
N ALA A 605 -37.05 -19.36 22.17
CA ALA A 605 -36.72 -19.66 23.56
C ALA A 605 -36.76 -18.44 24.51
N LEU A 606 -36.78 -17.22 23.96
CA LEU A 606 -36.69 -15.96 24.71
C LEU A 606 -37.94 -15.08 24.61
N GLU A 607 -38.96 -15.43 23.81
CA GLU A 607 -40.16 -14.60 23.58
C GLU A 607 -40.93 -14.21 24.85
N ASN A 608 -40.83 -15.02 25.92
CA ASN A 608 -41.46 -14.76 27.22
C ASN A 608 -40.45 -14.62 28.36
N SER A 609 -39.16 -14.50 28.02
CA SER A 609 -38.12 -14.34 29.02
C SER A 609 -38.24 -12.96 29.68
N PRO A 610 -38.10 -12.83 31.02
CA PRO A 610 -38.11 -11.53 31.68
C PRO A 610 -36.91 -10.65 31.27
N LYS A 611 -35.87 -11.25 30.67
CA LYS A 611 -34.67 -10.60 30.17
C LYS A 611 -34.20 -11.28 28.89
N ALA A 612 -33.71 -10.48 27.94
CA ALA A 612 -33.00 -10.97 26.78
C ALA A 612 -31.78 -10.09 26.56
N PHE A 613 -30.63 -10.72 26.38
CA PHE A 613 -29.37 -10.07 26.07
C PHE A 613 -28.95 -10.50 24.67
N PHE A 614 -28.40 -9.57 23.91
CA PHE A 614 -27.93 -9.81 22.55
C PHE A 614 -26.46 -9.46 22.42
N ARG A 615 -25.73 -10.24 21.64
CA ARG A 615 -24.33 -10.01 21.30
C ARG A 615 -24.18 -10.07 19.78
N VAL A 616 -23.47 -9.10 19.24
CA VAL A 616 -23.03 -9.14 17.84
C VAL A 616 -21.68 -9.84 17.79
N GLU A 617 -21.51 -10.75 16.85
CA GLU A 617 -20.29 -11.51 16.61
C GLU A 617 -19.99 -11.47 15.11
N THR A 618 -18.72 -11.58 14.76
CA THR A 618 -18.32 -11.98 13.41
C THR A 618 -18.75 -13.41 13.17
N ASN A 619 -19.24 -13.69 11.97
CA ASN A 619 -19.73 -15.01 11.61
C ASN A 619 -18.64 -16.08 11.62
#